data_AF-A0A1M3PIT7-F1
#
_entry.id   AF-A0A1M3PIT7-F1
#
_cell.length_a   1.000
_cell.length_b   1.000
_cell.length_c   1.000
_cell.angle_alpha   90.00
_cell.angle_beta   90.00
_cell.angle_gamma   90.00
#
_symmetry.space_group_name_H-M   'P 1'
#
loop_
_entity.id
_entity.type
_entity.pdbx_description
1 polymer ?
#
loop_
_entity_poly.entity_id
_entity_poly.type
_entity_poly.pdbx_seq_one_letter_code
_entity_poly.pdbx_strand_id
1 'polypeptide(L)'
;MSDKDSAKRAKVMSDAFYAQNLLKEAFPESRYGSVKGAIFAAYRFVSPKVTKEVTPRRIRSIRDGTARRIDAEEMEALKAAIIEEAHREQQELRARLAALDKKVAAFAARSSGEPVAGSGE
;
A
#
# COMPACT_ATOMS: atom_id res chain seq x y z
N MET A 1 34.19 -21.80 -6.93
CA MET A 1 32.84 -21.49 -6.43
C MET A 1 31.88 -21.99 -7.50
N SER A 2 31.02 -22.97 -7.19
CA SER A 2 30.24 -23.69 -8.21
C SER A 2 29.08 -22.83 -8.75
N ASP A 3 28.74 -22.95 -10.04
CA ASP A 3 27.66 -22.17 -10.70
C ASP A 3 26.33 -22.18 -9.94
N LYS A 4 26.02 -23.29 -9.27
CA LYS A 4 24.81 -23.45 -8.44
C LYS A 4 24.74 -22.47 -7.27
N ASP A 5 25.88 -22.13 -6.67
CA ASP A 5 25.93 -21.18 -5.53
C ASP A 5 25.71 -19.74 -5.99
N SER A 6 26.23 -19.39 -7.17
CA SER A 6 26.03 -18.08 -7.80
C SER A 6 24.56 -17.87 -8.16
N ALA A 7 23.91 -18.86 -8.79
CA ALA A 7 22.49 -18.79 -9.13
C ALA A 7 21.59 -18.65 -7.90
N LYS A 8 21.89 -19.38 -6.81
CA LYS A 8 21.13 -19.28 -5.56
C LYS A 8 21.26 -17.90 -4.90
N ARG A 9 22.45 -17.30 -4.92
CA ARG A 9 22.67 -15.94 -4.40
C ARG A 9 21.93 -14.90 -5.22
N ALA A 10 21.95 -15.01 -6.55
CA ALA A 10 21.22 -14.12 -7.44
C ALA A 10 19.70 -14.16 -7.17
N LYS A 11 19.13 -15.35 -7.01
CA LYS A 11 17.70 -15.51 -6.65
C LYS A 11 17.37 -14.85 -5.32
N VAL A 12 18.18 -15.07 -4.29
CA VAL A 12 17.96 -14.49 -2.96
C VAL A 12 18.02 -12.95 -3.01
N MET A 13 18.94 -12.38 -3.78
CA MET A 13 18.98 -10.93 -4.00
C MET A 13 17.71 -10.42 -4.68
N SER A 14 17.21 -11.14 -5.68
CA SER A 14 15.93 -10.82 -6.34
C SER A 14 14.75 -10.86 -5.36
N ASP A 15 14.65 -11.91 -4.54
CA ASP A 15 13.56 -12.07 -3.58
C ASP A 15 13.58 -10.98 -2.49
N ALA A 16 14.77 -10.63 -1.99
CA ALA A 16 14.93 -9.57 -0.99
C ALA A 16 14.54 -8.20 -1.56
N PHE A 17 14.98 -7.88 -2.78
CA PHE A 17 14.62 -6.64 -3.46
C PHE A 17 13.11 -6.57 -3.75
N TYR A 18 12.53 -7.67 -4.21
CA TYR A 18 11.10 -7.75 -4.46
C TYR A 18 10.28 -7.55 -3.17
N ALA A 19 10.61 -8.26 -2.10
CA ALA A 19 9.95 -8.09 -0.80
C ALA A 19 10.11 -6.68 -0.23
N GLN A 20 11.28 -6.06 -0.43
CA GLN A 20 11.52 -4.67 -0.03
C GLN A 20 10.54 -3.71 -0.73
N ASN A 21 10.38 -3.84 -2.05
CA ASN A 21 9.46 -2.99 -2.80
C ASN A 21 8.01 -3.26 -2.39
N LEU A 22 7.61 -4.53 -2.27
CA LEU A 22 6.25 -4.87 -1.84
C LEU A 22 5.90 -4.24 -0.49
N LEU A 23 6.84 -4.28 0.46
CA LEU A 23 6.63 -3.75 1.80
C LEU A 23 6.55 -2.22 1.80
N LYS A 24 7.34 -1.53 0.98
CA LYS A 24 7.28 -0.06 0.85
C LYS A 24 5.98 0.40 0.19
N GLU A 25 5.50 -0.35 -0.80
CA GLU A 25 4.25 -0.07 -1.51
C GLU A 25 3.02 -0.37 -0.63
N ALA A 26 2.98 -1.51 0.05
CA ALA A 26 1.87 -1.86 0.94
C ALA A 26 1.81 -0.97 2.21
N PHE A 27 2.96 -0.44 2.66
CA PHE A 27 3.05 0.37 3.87
C PHE A 27 3.82 1.68 3.62
N PRO A 28 3.22 2.62 2.86
CA PRO A 28 3.88 3.85 2.46
C PRO A 28 4.00 4.82 3.65
N GLU A 29 5.12 5.54 3.72
CA GLU A 29 5.40 6.48 4.83
C GLU A 29 4.38 7.62 4.90
N SER A 30 3.92 8.09 3.74
CA SER A 30 2.91 9.14 3.61
C SER A 30 1.63 8.81 4.38
N ARG A 31 1.27 7.52 4.47
CA ARG A 31 0.07 7.05 5.16
C ARG A 31 0.26 6.89 6.66
N TYR A 32 1.40 6.35 7.07
CA TYR A 32 1.68 5.99 8.47
C TYR A 32 2.50 7.06 9.22
N GLY A 33 2.77 8.19 8.58
CA GLY A 33 3.43 9.38 9.14
C GLY A 33 4.94 9.23 9.40
N SER A 34 5.47 8.01 9.50
CA SER A 34 6.90 7.76 9.68
C SER A 34 7.30 6.35 9.25
N VAL A 35 8.59 6.16 8.97
CA VAL A 35 9.21 4.84 8.77
C VAL A 35 8.87 3.89 9.92
N LYS A 36 8.98 4.36 11.17
CA LYS A 36 8.69 3.56 12.37
C LYS A 36 7.22 3.15 12.40
N GLY A 37 6.30 4.07 12.10
CA GLY A 37 4.87 3.80 11.99
C GLY A 37 4.56 2.72 10.96
N ALA A 38 5.13 2.84 9.76
CA ALA A 38 4.96 1.86 8.69
C ALA A 38 5.53 0.48 9.07
N ILE A 39 6.68 0.41 9.75
CA ILE A 39 7.24 -0.85 10.25
C ILE A 39 6.30 -1.52 11.25
N PHE A 40 5.72 -0.76 12.19
CA PHE A 40 4.79 -1.33 13.17
C PHE A 40 3.46 -1.74 12.54
N ALA A 41 2.97 -1.00 11.55
CA ALA A 41 1.79 -1.37 10.78
C ALA A 41 2.01 -2.68 10.01
N ALA A 42 3.14 -2.78 9.28
CA ALA A 42 3.53 -3.99 8.57
C ALA A 42 3.69 -5.18 9.53
N TYR A 43 4.34 -4.99 10.68
CA TYR A 43 4.47 -6.01 11.71
C TYR A 43 3.09 -6.53 12.18
N ARG A 44 2.17 -5.63 12.53
CA ARG A 44 0.80 -6.01 12.96
C ARG A 44 0.03 -6.74 11.87
N PHE A 45 0.28 -6.43 10.60
CA PHE A 45 -0.38 -7.09 9.49
C PHE A 45 0.19 -8.48 9.20
N VAL A 46 1.52 -8.62 9.21
CA VAL A 46 2.25 -9.84 8.82
C VAL A 46 2.25 -10.87 9.94
N SER A 47 2.47 -10.46 11.19
CA SER A 47 2.58 -11.35 12.36
C SER A 47 1.46 -12.40 12.46
N PRO A 48 0.16 -12.08 12.32
CA PRO A 48 -0.91 -13.08 12.39
C PRO A 48 -1.05 -13.95 11.13
N LYS A 49 -0.34 -13.66 10.04
CA LYS A 49 -0.44 -14.36 8.75
C LYS A 49 0.70 -15.36 8.49
N VAL A 50 1.64 -15.42 9.40
CA VAL A 50 2.82 -16.28 9.31
C VAL A 50 2.90 -17.16 10.55
N THR A 51 3.41 -18.37 10.38
CA THR A 51 3.55 -19.33 11.48
C THR A 51 4.74 -19.00 12.37
N LYS A 52 5.78 -18.39 11.80
CA LYS A 52 7.00 -18.01 12.51
C LYS A 52 6.84 -16.71 13.28
N GLU A 53 7.54 -16.61 14.40
CA GLU A 53 7.60 -15.36 15.15
C GLU A 53 8.33 -14.28 14.34
N VAL A 54 7.55 -13.34 13.79
CA VAL A 54 8.08 -12.14 13.14
C VAL A 54 8.23 -11.05 14.19
N THR A 55 9.28 -10.23 14.06
CA THR A 55 9.50 -9.08 14.95
C THR A 55 9.51 -7.78 14.14
N PRO A 56 9.30 -6.61 14.78
CA PRO A 56 9.47 -5.32 14.11
C PRO A 56 10.88 -5.14 13.51
N ARG A 57 11.91 -5.75 14.13
CA ARG A 57 13.27 -5.77 13.60
C ARG A 57 13.36 -6.55 12.29
N ARG A 58 12.65 -7.68 12.17
CA ARG A 58 12.59 -8.47 10.94
C ARG A 58 11.95 -7.67 9.81
N ILE A 59 10.82 -7.03 10.07
CA ILE A 59 10.16 -6.12 9.11
C ILE A 59 11.09 -4.99 8.67
N ARG A 60 11.81 -4.36 9.62
CA ARG A 60 12.82 -3.35 9.29
C ARG A 60 13.89 -3.91 8.35
N SER A 61 14.41 -5.10 8.64
CA SER A 61 15.46 -5.70 7.81
C SER A 61 15.02 -5.96 6.36
N ILE A 62 13.75 -6.32 6.16
CA ILE A 62 13.15 -6.49 4.82
C ILE A 62 13.02 -5.12 4.14
N ARG A 63 12.45 -4.13 4.86
CA ARG A 63 12.29 -2.75 4.36
C ARG A 63 13.62 -2.12 3.93
N ASP A 64 14.68 -2.32 4.69
CA ASP A 64 16.00 -1.75 4.44
C ASP A 64 16.77 -2.55 3.39
N GLY A 65 16.25 -3.69 2.93
CA GLY A 65 16.94 -4.60 1.98
C GLY A 65 18.13 -5.34 2.60
N THR A 66 18.23 -5.38 3.93
CA THR A 66 19.31 -6.04 4.67
C THR A 66 18.98 -7.49 5.06
N ALA A 67 17.75 -7.94 4.79
CA ALA A 67 17.32 -9.31 5.00
C ALA A 67 18.07 -10.28 4.08
N ARG A 68 18.80 -11.23 4.66
CA ARG A 68 19.57 -12.24 3.89
C ARG A 68 18.72 -13.27 3.17
N ARG A 69 17.48 -13.49 3.61
CA ARG A 69 16.52 -14.46 3.07
C ARG A 69 15.13 -13.93 3.34
N ILE A 70 14.17 -14.24 2.49
CA ILE A 70 12.75 -14.00 2.69
C ILE A 70 12.06 -15.36 2.70
N ASP A 71 11.28 -15.64 3.74
CA ASP A 71 10.51 -16.87 3.82
C ASP A 71 9.28 -16.78 2.90
N ALA A 72 8.81 -17.92 2.39
CA ALA A 72 7.66 -17.95 1.49
C ALA A 72 6.39 -17.37 2.12
N GLU A 73 6.15 -17.64 3.41
CA GLU A 73 5.00 -17.07 4.15
C GLU A 73 5.12 -15.55 4.28
N GLU A 74 6.32 -15.01 4.53
CA GLU A 74 6.54 -13.57 4.56
C GLU A 74 6.24 -12.95 3.20
N MET A 75 6.67 -13.60 2.11
CA MET A 75 6.41 -13.14 0.76
C MET A 75 4.91 -13.10 0.43
N GLU A 76 4.18 -14.17 0.74
CA GLU A 76 2.73 -14.23 0.51
C GLU A 76 1.97 -13.23 1.40
N ALA A 77 2.39 -13.03 2.65
CA ALA A 77 1.82 -12.01 3.51
C ALA A 77 2.04 -10.59 2.95
N LEU A 78 3.19 -10.31 2.35
CA LEU A 78 3.46 -9.02 1.71
C LEU A 78 2.64 -8.80 0.43
N LYS A 79 2.47 -9.84 -0.40
CA LYS A 79 1.56 -9.76 -1.55
C LYS A 79 0.12 -9.49 -1.12
N ALA A 80 -0.36 -10.19 -0.10
CA ALA A 80 -1.69 -9.96 0.47
C ALA A 80 -1.83 -8.52 1.01
N ALA A 81 -0.77 -7.96 1.59
CA ALA A 81 -0.77 -6.58 2.08
C ALA A 81 -0.99 -5.55 0.96
N ILE A 82 -0.40 -5.76 -0.22
CA ILE A 82 -0.62 -4.86 -1.37
C ILE A 82 -2.07 -4.91 -1.84
N ILE A 83 -2.65 -6.09 -1.93
CA ILE A 83 -4.05 -6.22 -2.38
C ILE A 83 -4.99 -5.55 -1.38
N GLU A 84 -4.73 -5.72 -0.07
CA GLU A 84 -5.51 -5.04 0.98
C GLU A 84 -5.39 -3.51 0.87
N GLU A 85 -4.17 -3.01 0.64
CA GLU A 85 -3.95 -1.59 0.47
C GLU A 85 -4.61 -1.04 -0.80
N ALA A 86 -4.56 -1.78 -1.91
CA ALA A 86 -5.25 -1.43 -3.15
C ALA A 86 -6.77 -1.41 -2.98
N HIS A 87 -7.35 -2.37 -2.25
CA HIS A 87 -8.77 -2.35 -1.89
C HIS A 87 -9.12 -1.12 -1.06
N ARG A 88 -8.26 -0.74 -0.10
CA ARG A 88 -8.50 0.46 0.70
C ARG A 88 -8.40 1.73 -0.13
N GLU A 89 -7.37 1.88 -0.95
CA GLU A 89 -7.22 3.02 -1.87
C GLU A 89 -8.42 3.13 -2.81
N GLN A 90 -8.89 2.02 -3.37
CA GLN A 90 -10.08 1.98 -4.20
C GLN A 90 -11.32 2.53 -3.46
N GLN A 91 -11.52 2.16 -2.19
CA GLN A 91 -12.63 2.66 -1.38
C GLN A 91 -12.52 4.17 -1.13
N GLU A 92 -11.33 4.66 -0.82
CA GLU A 92 -11.08 6.09 -0.59
C GLU A 92 -11.32 6.92 -1.85
N LEU A 93 -10.85 6.43 -3.01
CA LEU A 93 -11.09 7.08 -4.29
C LEU A 93 -12.58 7.12 -4.63
N ARG A 94 -13.31 6.02 -4.41
CA ARG A 94 -14.77 5.99 -4.60
C ARG A 94 -15.50 6.97 -3.68
N ALA A 95 -15.11 7.05 -2.41
CA ALA A 95 -15.69 8.01 -1.48
C ALA A 95 -15.42 9.46 -1.92
N ARG A 96 -14.21 9.75 -2.41
CA ARG A 96 -13.84 11.05 -2.94
C ARG A 96 -14.63 11.42 -4.18
N LEU A 97 -14.81 10.49 -5.12
CA LEU A 97 -15.66 10.69 -6.30
C LEU A 97 -17.11 11.01 -5.88
N ALA A 98 -17.69 10.22 -4.99
CA ALA A 98 -19.05 10.46 -4.51
C ALA A 98 -19.20 11.84 -3.82
N ALA A 99 -18.17 12.31 -3.10
CA ALA A 99 -18.17 13.63 -2.50
C ALA A 99 -18.08 14.76 -3.55
N LEU A 100 -17.33 14.55 -4.63
CA LEU A 100 -17.25 15.49 -5.75
C LEU A 100 -18.57 15.54 -6.52
N ASP A 101 -19.18 14.40 -6.80
CA ASP A 101 -20.47 14.33 -7.49
C ASP A 101 -21.56 15.08 -6.73
N LYS A 102 -21.60 14.95 -5.40
CA LYS A 102 -22.50 15.74 -4.54
C LYS A 102 -22.27 17.25 -4.67
N LYS A 103 -21.02 17.70 -4.74
CA LYS A 103 -20.69 19.13 -4.91
C LYS A 103 -21.14 19.65 -6.28
N VAL A 104 -20.91 18.86 -7.34
CA VAL A 104 -21.32 19.20 -8.70
C VAL A 104 -22.84 19.26 -8.79
N ALA A 105 -23.55 18.26 -8.26
CA ALA A 105 -25.01 18.25 -8.24
C ALA A 105 -25.59 19.43 -7.46
N ALA A 106 -25.02 19.76 -6.29
CA ALA A 106 -25.43 20.92 -5.49
C ALA A 106 -25.16 22.26 -6.19
N PHE A 107 -24.14 22.35 -7.03
CA PHE A 107 -23.91 23.53 -7.88
C PHE A 107 -24.94 23.60 -9.01
N ALA A 108 -25.12 22.52 -9.77
CA ALA A 108 -26.08 22.47 -10.88
C ALA A 108 -27.51 22.81 -10.43
N ALA A 109 -27.96 22.29 -9.29
CA ALA A 109 -29.28 22.58 -8.74
C ALA A 109 -29.48 24.07 -8.38
N ARG A 110 -28.41 24.76 -7.94
CA ARG A 110 -28.44 26.21 -7.69
C ARG A 110 -28.51 26.98 -9.00
N SER A 111 -27.69 26.61 -9.98
CA SER A 111 -27.65 27.28 -11.29
C SER A 111 -28.93 27.09 -12.11
N SER A 112 -29.64 25.96 -11.96
CA SER A 112 -30.93 25.72 -12.63
C SER A 112 -32.12 26.41 -11.95
N GLY A 113 -31.95 26.89 -10.71
CA GLY A 113 -32.98 27.57 -9.95
C GLY A 113 -33.00 29.09 -10.12
N GLU A 114 -32.02 29.66 -10.82
CA GLU A 114 -32.02 31.07 -11.21
C GLU A 114 -32.82 31.22 -12.51
N PRO A 115 -34.05 31.77 -12.48
CA PRO A 115 -34.62 32.29 -13.71
C PRO A 115 -33.65 33.36 -14.18
N VAL A 116 -33.07 33.16 -15.36
CA VAL A 116 -32.56 34.26 -16.16
C VAL A 116 -33.79 35.15 -16.38
N ALA A 117 -34.00 36.08 -15.46
CA ALA A 117 -34.96 37.16 -15.60
C ALA A 117 -34.44 38.00 -16.77
N GLY A 118 -34.79 37.54 -17.96
CA GLY A 118 -34.56 38.22 -19.21
C GLY A 118 -35.22 39.57 -19.09
N SER A 119 -34.37 40.58 -19.00
CA SER A 119 -34.61 41.87 -19.63
C SER A 119 -35.19 41.62 -21.02
N GLY A 120 -36.45 41.99 -21.19
CA GLY A 120 -37.18 41.99 -22.45
C GLY A 120 -38.27 43.04 -22.30
N GLU A 121 -38.11 44.07 -23.13
CA GLU A 121 -38.80 45.38 -23.21
C GLU A 121 -40.30 45.43 -22.88
#